data_AF-A0A7C2AZU7-F1
#
_entry.id   AF-A0A7C2AZU7-F1
#
_cell.length_a   1.000
_cell.length_b   1.000
_cell.length_c   1.000
_cell.angle_alpha   90.00
_cell.angle_beta   90.00
_cell.angle_gamma   90.00
#
_symmetry.space_group_name_H-M   'P 1'
#
loop_
_entity.id
_entity.type
_entity.pdbx_description
1 polymer ?
#
loop_
_entity_poly.entity_id
_entity_poly.type
_entity_poly.pdbx_seq_one_letter_code
_entity_poly.pdbx_strand_id
1 'polypeptide(L)'
;MINELLWATLLVVSFLMVALSYRLFGKTGLYTWTALAVILANIQVMKTVRVFGLVTALGNVVYSSLFLVTDILNENYTERDAQKAVWIGFFVLISTTILMQITIQFI
;
A
#
# COMPACT_ATOMS: atom_id res chain seq x y z
N MET A 1 -6.39 21.75 -9.46
CA MET A 1 -5.78 21.36 -10.75
C MET A 1 -4.48 20.59 -10.55
N ILE A 2 -3.38 21.18 -10.06
CA ILE A 2 -2.10 20.45 -9.89
C ILE A 2 -2.19 19.28 -8.88
N ASN A 3 -2.90 19.46 -7.77
CA ASN A 3 -3.07 18.39 -6.76
C ASN A 3 -3.92 17.22 -7.27
N GLU A 4 -4.95 17.50 -8.08
CA GLU A 4 -5.79 16.46 -8.69
C GLU A 4 -4.99 15.65 -9.71
N LEU A 5 -4.16 16.33 -10.51
CA LEU A 5 -3.26 15.67 -11.46
C LEU A 5 -2.23 14.79 -10.75
N LEU A 6 -1.59 15.30 -9.68
CA LEU A 6 -0.63 14.54 -8.88
C LEU A 6 -1.28 13.36 -8.16
N TRP A 7 -2.49 13.54 -7.63
CA TRP A 7 -3.27 12.47 -7.01
C TRP A 7 -3.63 11.37 -8.01
N ALA A 8 -4.11 11.74 -9.20
CA ALA A 8 -4.43 10.81 -10.27
C ALA A 8 -3.17 10.08 -10.78
N THR A 9 -2.06 10.80 -10.90
CA THR A 9 -0.76 10.23 -11.28
C THR A 9 -0.29 9.23 -10.23
N LEU A 10 -0.39 9.57 -8.94
CA LEU A 10 -0.03 8.67 -7.85
C LEU A 10 -0.86 7.38 -7.91
N LEU A 11 -2.17 7.48 -8.14
CA LEU A 11 -3.04 6.33 -8.31
C LEU A 11 -2.56 5.46 -9.47
N VAL A 12 -2.41 6.02 -10.67
CA VAL A 12 -1.97 5.25 -11.84
C VAL A 12 -0.61 4.59 -11.61
N VAL A 13 0.35 5.32 -11.03
CA VAL A 13 1.69 4.79 -10.73
C VAL A 13 1.62 3.67 -9.69
N SER A 14 0.83 3.80 -8.63
CA SER A 14 0.66 2.74 -7.63
C SER A 14 0.11 1.45 -8.25
N PHE A 15 -0.90 1.55 -9.10
CA PHE A 15 -1.48 0.39 -9.78
C PHE A 15 -0.51 -0.22 -10.81
N LEU A 16 0.23 0.62 -11.55
CA LEU A 16 1.28 0.14 -12.45
C LEU A 16 2.40 -0.58 -11.70
N MET A 17 2.79 -0.11 -10.52
CA MET A 17 3.79 -0.80 -9.71
C MET A 17 3.28 -2.15 -9.17
N VAL A 18 2.00 -2.28 -8.82
CA VAL A 18 1.39 -3.59 -8.50
C VAL A 18 1.48 -4.53 -9.70
N ALA A 19 1.07 -4.06 -10.89
CA ALA A 19 1.13 -4.87 -12.10
C ALA A 19 2.57 -5.25 -12.46
N LEU A 20 3.53 -4.33 -12.25
CA LEU A 20 4.94 -4.57 -12.49
C LEU A 20 5.53 -5.57 -11.49
N SER A 21 5.22 -5.45 -10.19
CA SER A 21 5.67 -6.38 -9.16
C SER A 21 5.13 -7.78 -9.42
N TYR A 22 3.86 -7.87 -9.87
CA TYR A 22 3.27 -9.12 -10.30
C TYR A 22 3.95 -9.70 -11.55
N ARG A 23 4.26 -8.88 -12.55
CA ARG A 23 4.91 -9.36 -13.78
C ARG A 23 6.34 -9.84 -13.56
N LEU A 24 7.09 -9.17 -12.67
CA LEU A 24 8.51 -9.47 -12.43
C LEU A 24 8.70 -10.63 -11.43
N PHE A 25 7.90 -10.67 -10.36
CA PHE A 25 8.10 -11.59 -9.24
C PHE A 25 6.89 -12.51 -9.01
N GLY A 26 5.82 -12.38 -9.78
CA GLY A 26 4.60 -13.18 -9.63
C GLY A 26 3.95 -12.96 -8.26
N LYS A 27 3.57 -14.07 -7.64
CA LYS A 27 2.91 -14.12 -6.33
C LYS A 27 3.73 -13.51 -5.20
N THR A 28 5.05 -13.72 -5.21
CA THR A 28 5.92 -13.13 -4.17
C THR A 28 6.01 -11.62 -4.32
N GLY A 29 5.98 -11.10 -5.55
CA GLY A 29 5.92 -9.66 -5.82
C GLY A 29 4.70 -8.98 -5.22
N LEU A 30 3.54 -9.64 -5.28
CA LEU A 30 2.31 -9.18 -4.65
C LEU A 30 2.44 -9.12 -3.13
N TYR A 31 3.04 -10.14 -2.50
CA TYR A 31 3.30 -10.12 -1.05
C TYR A 31 4.27 -9.03 -0.63
N THR A 32 5.34 -8.81 -1.40
CA THR A 32 6.30 -7.74 -1.16
C THR A 32 5.65 -6.37 -1.34
N TRP A 33 4.80 -6.20 -2.36
CA TRP A 33 4.03 -4.98 -2.54
C TRP A 33 3.12 -4.73 -1.35
N THR A 34 2.43 -5.75 -0.83
CA THR A 34 1.58 -5.60 0.35
C THR A 34 2.35 -5.02 1.54
N ALA A 35 3.53 -5.56 1.82
CA ALA A 35 4.40 -5.05 2.88
C ALA A 35 4.78 -3.57 2.64
N LEU A 36 5.25 -3.26 1.43
CA LEU A 36 5.70 -1.92 1.05
C LEU A 36 4.57 -0.89 1.08
N ALA A 37 3.39 -1.24 0.55
CA ALA A 37 2.22 -0.39 0.52
C ALA A 37 1.68 -0.10 1.93
N VAL A 38 1.73 -1.06 2.88
CA VAL A 38 1.36 -0.81 4.28
C VAL A 38 2.28 0.25 4.91
N ILE A 39 3.59 0.16 4.71
CA ILE A 39 4.55 1.14 5.24
C ILE A 39 4.31 2.52 4.60
N LEU A 40 4.22 2.56 3.27
CA LEU A 40 4.01 3.80 2.53
C LEU A 40 2.68 4.47 2.88
N ALA A 41 1.59 3.70 3.01
CA ALA A 41 0.28 4.22 3.37
C ALA A 41 0.33 4.92 4.74
N ASN A 42 0.96 4.30 5.74
CA ASN A 42 1.09 4.87 7.08
C ASN A 42 1.91 6.16 7.09
N ILE A 43 3.00 6.23 6.31
CA ILE A 43 3.80 7.46 6.19
C ILE A 43 3.03 8.55 5.43
N GLN A 44 2.41 8.20 4.31
CA GLN A 44 1.72 9.16 3.44
C GLN A 44 0.40 9.67 4.04
N VAL A 45 -0.21 8.94 4.97
CA VAL A 45 -1.45 9.37 5.63
C VAL A 45 -1.28 10.70 6.37
N MET A 46 -0.06 11.01 6.82
CA MET A 46 0.26 12.27 7.48
C MET A 46 0.08 13.50 6.56
N LYS A 47 0.04 13.28 5.24
CA LYS A 47 -0.13 14.35 4.26
C LYS A 47 -1.55 14.32 3.69
N THR A 48 -2.31 15.35 4.02
CA THR A 48 -3.66 15.58 3.48
C THR A 48 -3.62 16.60 2.35
N VAL A 49 -4.42 16.36 1.32
CA VAL A 49 -4.57 17.25 0.16
C VAL A 49 -6.05 17.49 -0.12
N ARG A 50 -6.36 18.68 -0.65
CA ARG A 50 -7.69 18.95 -1.21
C ARG A 50 -7.74 18.50 -2.66
N VAL A 51 -8.65 17.59 -2.95
CA VAL A 51 -8.91 17.02 -4.28
C VAL A 51 -10.42 17.12 -4.51
N PHE A 52 -10.86 17.78 -5.59
CA PHE A 52 -12.29 17.99 -5.89
C PHE A 52 -13.10 18.61 -4.74
N GLY A 53 -12.50 19.53 -3.98
CA GLY A 53 -13.14 20.19 -2.83
C GLY A 53 -13.22 19.35 -1.54
N LEU A 54 -12.87 18.07 -1.60
CA LEU A 54 -12.80 17.16 -0.45
C LEU A 54 -11.36 17.06 0.07
N VAL A 55 -11.21 16.94 1.39
CA VAL A 55 -9.90 16.70 2.03
C VAL A 55 -9.69 15.19 2.10
N THR A 56 -8.64 14.69 1.47
CA THR A 56 -8.26 13.27 1.53
C THR A 56 -6.81 13.11 1.98
N ALA A 57 -6.54 12.07 2.76
CA ALA A 57 -5.19 11.65 3.08
C ALA A 57 -4.57 10.91 1.88
N LEU A 58 -3.30 11.19 1.57
CA LEU A 58 -2.61 10.54 0.45
C LEU A 58 -2.39 9.04 0.68
N GLY A 59 -2.25 8.63 1.95
CA GLY A 59 -2.10 7.22 2.31
C GLY A 59 -3.24 6.32 1.81
N ASN A 60 -4.46 6.86 1.66
CA ASN A 60 -5.60 6.10 1.16
C ASN A 60 -5.40 5.60 -0.27
N VAL A 61 -4.72 6.37 -1.12
CA VAL A 61 -4.47 6.00 -2.53
C VAL A 61 -3.59 4.76 -2.60
N VAL A 62 -2.50 4.75 -1.83
CA VAL A 62 -1.58 3.62 -1.76
C VAL A 62 -2.27 2.43 -1.10
N TYR A 63 -3.08 2.66 -0.06
CA TYR A 63 -3.86 1.61 0.58
C TYR A 63 -4.87 0.96 -0.40
N SER A 64 -5.48 1.73 -1.30
CA SER A 64 -6.36 1.18 -2.35
C SER A 64 -5.67 0.16 -3.25
N SER A 65 -4.36 0.28 -3.47
CA SER A 65 -3.59 -0.71 -4.25
C SER A 65 -3.51 -2.08 -3.57
N LEU A 66 -3.71 -2.16 -2.25
CA LEU A 66 -3.76 -3.43 -1.52
C LEU A 66 -5.01 -4.24 -1.89
N PHE A 67 -6.14 -3.59 -2.17
CA PHE A 67 -7.33 -4.28 -2.65
C PHE A 67 -7.08 -4.93 -4.01
N LEU A 68 -6.40 -4.22 -4.91
CA LEU A 68 -5.99 -4.80 -6.19
C LEU A 68 -5.09 -6.03 -5.98
N VAL A 69 -4.15 -5.98 -5.03
CA VAL A 69 -3.31 -7.14 -4.71
C VAL A 69 -4.14 -8.33 -4.21
N THR A 70 -5.08 -8.10 -3.28
CA THR A 70 -5.92 -9.17 -2.76
C THR A 70 -6.85 -9.75 -3.83
N ASP A 71 -7.36 -8.91 -4.73
CA ASP A 71 -8.22 -9.32 -5.83
C ASP A 71 -7.43 -10.18 -6.83
N ILE A 72 -6.24 -9.74 -7.25
CA ILE A 72 -5.35 -10.52 -8.13
C ILE A 72 -4.99 -11.87 -7.48
N LEU A 73 -4.75 -11.90 -6.16
CA LEU A 73 -4.45 -13.13 -5.45
C LEU A 73 -5.66 -14.07 -5.35
N ASN A 74 -6.84 -13.53 -5.14
CA ASN A 74 -8.09 -14.30 -5.10
C ASN A 74 -8.45 -14.88 -6.48
N GLU A 75 -8.33 -14.08 -7.54
CA GLU A 75 -8.72 -14.48 -8.89
C GLU A 75 -7.71 -15.43 -9.55
N ASN A 76 -6.41 -15.15 -9.43
CA ASN A 76 -5.38 -15.93 -10.13
C ASN A 76 -4.77 -17.05 -9.29
N TYR A 77 -5.01 -17.06 -7.97
CA TYR A 77 -4.48 -18.09 -7.07
C TYR A 77 -5.58 -18.69 -6.20
N THR A 78 -5.53 -18.47 -4.89
CA THR A 78 -6.47 -19.05 -3.93
C THR A 78 -6.80 -18.03 -2.85
N GLU A 79 -7.98 -18.18 -2.23
CA GLU A 79 -8.39 -17.35 -1.09
C GLU A 79 -7.35 -17.35 0.04
N ARG A 80 -6.72 -18.52 0.27
CA ARG A 80 -5.65 -18.67 1.27
C ARG A 80 -4.45 -17.78 0.99
N ASP A 81 -4.17 -17.48 -0.26
CA ASP A 81 -3.05 -16.64 -0.65
C ASP A 81 -3.36 -15.16 -0.48
N ALA A 82 -4.60 -14.73 -0.77
CA ALA A 82 -5.05 -13.39 -0.43
C ALA A 82 -5.04 -13.18 1.09
N GLN A 83 -5.53 -14.15 1.87
CA GLN A 83 -5.47 -14.11 3.34
C GLN A 83 -4.02 -14.01 3.84
N LYS A 84 -3.08 -14.75 3.23
CA LYS A 84 -1.66 -14.62 3.55
C LYS A 84 -1.13 -13.22 3.29
N ALA A 85 -1.50 -12.58 2.20
CA ALA A 85 -1.09 -11.19 1.93
C ALA A 85 -1.58 -10.24 3.03
N VAL A 86 -2.83 -10.38 3.49
CA VAL A 86 -3.38 -9.59 4.59
C VAL A 86 -2.60 -9.82 5.89
N TRP A 87 -2.31 -11.08 6.22
CA TRP A 87 -1.49 -11.42 7.39
C TRP A 87 -0.07 -10.85 7.31
N ILE A 88 0.55 -10.87 6.14
CA ILE A 88 1.85 -10.23 5.91
C ILE A 88 1.75 -8.72 6.15
N GLY A 89 0.71 -8.06 5.62
CA GLY A 89 0.47 -6.64 5.86
C GLY A 89 0.31 -6.31 7.34
N PHE A 90 -0.45 -7.13 8.07
CA PHE A 90 -0.65 -6.97 9.51
C PHE A 90 0.65 -7.16 10.31
N PHE A 91 1.43 -8.19 9.97
CA PHE A 91 2.74 -8.42 10.57
C PHE A 91 3.70 -7.25 10.33
N VAL A 92 3.73 -6.71 9.11
CA VAL A 92 4.55 -5.55 8.74
C VAL A 92 4.12 -4.30 9.51
N LEU A 93 2.81 -4.09 9.68
CA LEU A 93 2.28 -2.97 10.46
C LEU A 93 2.74 -3.04 11.93
N ILE A 94 2.56 -4.19 12.58
CA ILE A 94 2.95 -4.38 13.98
C ILE A 94 4.46 -4.25 14.14
N SER A 95 5.24 -4.97 13.32
CA SER A 95 6.70 -4.94 13.42
C SER A 95 7.26 -3.53 13.19
N THR A 96 6.76 -2.81 12.17
CA THR A 96 7.14 -1.42 11.93
C THR A 96 6.76 -0.53 13.11
N THR A 97 5.58 -0.70 13.68
CA THR A 97 5.13 0.09 14.84
C THR A 97 6.02 -0.14 16.06
N ILE A 98 6.33 -1.40 16.40
CA ILE A 98 7.18 -1.75 17.54
C ILE A 98 8.59 -1.19 17.34
N LEU A 99 9.18 -1.39 16.15
CA LEU A 99 10.52 -0.90 15.86
C LEU A 99 10.58 0.62 15.94
N MET A 100 9.62 1.33 15.33
CA MET A 100 9.56 2.79 15.36
C MET A 100 9.39 3.32 16.78
N GLN A 101 8.57 2.68 17.63
CA GLN A 101 8.40 3.05 19.03
C GLN A 101 9.70 2.96 19.83
N ILE A 102 10.55 1.97 19.54
CA ILE A 102 11.89 1.88 20.15
C ILE A 102 12.81 2.96 19.56
N THR A 103 12.76 3.18 18.24
CA THR A 103 13.62 4.17 17.56
C THR A 103 13.43 5.59 18.09
N ILE A 104 12.18 6.00 18.35
CA ILE A 104 11.91 7.36 18.84
C ILE A 104 12.35 7.60 20.30
N GLN A 105 12.75 6.56 21.04
CA GLN A 105 13.25 6.68 22.42
C GLN A 105 14.77 6.94 22.49
N PHE A 106 15.50 6.82 21.38
CA PHE A 106 16.92 7.17 21.34
C PHE A 106 17.10 8.70 21.33
N ILE A 107 18.08 9.18 22.10
CA ILE A 107 18.49 10.59 22.23
C ILE A 107 19.72 10.85 21.38
#